data_AF-A0A4Y8K8X3-F1
#
_entry.id   AF-A0A4Y8K8X3-F1
#
_cell.length_a   1.000
_cell.length_b   1.000
_cell.length_c   1.000
_cell.angle_alpha   90.00
_cell.angle_beta   90.00
_cell.angle_gamma   90.00
#
_symmetry.space_group_name_H-M   'P 1'
#
loop_
_entity.id
_entity.type
_entity.pdbx_description
1 polymer ?
#
loop_
_entity_poly.entity_id
_entity_poly.type
_entity_poly.pdbx_seq_one_letter_code
_entity_poly.pdbx_strand_id
1 'polypeptide(L)' 'MGKRVNIDGPGDDPDEYWFECDGCEGSGKVDIRVSWDEQVTEPGECPAYGGLGFIEGDAGDV' A
#
# COMPACT_ATOMS: atom_id res chain seq x y z
N MET A 1 10.55 2.44 2.09
CA MET A 1 10.79 1.02 1.77
C MET A 1 9.75 0.32 2.62
N GLY A 2 8.71 -0.19 1.99
CA GLY A 2 7.48 -0.62 2.68
C GLY A 2 7.72 -1.67 3.75
N LYS A 3 6.83 -1.74 4.73
CA LYS A 3 6.88 -2.74 5.80
C LYS A 3 6.41 -4.09 5.26
N ARG A 4 7.17 -5.16 5.50
CA ARG A 4 6.73 -6.54 5.19
C ARG A 4 5.48 -6.88 6.02
N VAL A 5 4.43 -7.31 5.35
CA VAL A 5 3.16 -7.76 5.93
C VAL A 5 2.77 -9.12 5.34
N ASN A 6 2.31 -10.03 6.19
CA ASN A 6 1.71 -11.29 5.74
C ASN A 6 0.19 -11.10 5.81
N ILE A 7 -0.43 -10.81 4.66
CA ILE A 7 -1.83 -10.35 4.60
C ILE A 7 -2.82 -11.53 4.72
N ASP A 8 -2.44 -12.72 4.24
CA ASP A 8 -3.34 -13.88 4.15
C ASP A 8 -3.28 -14.89 5.32
N GLY A 9 -2.67 -14.49 6.44
CA GLY A 9 -2.75 -15.24 7.71
C GLY A 9 -1.78 -16.42 7.84
N PRO A 10 -1.89 -17.19 8.94
CA PRO A 10 -0.93 -18.23 9.28
C PRO A 10 -1.17 -19.51 8.44
N GLY A 11 -0.51 -19.61 7.29
CA GLY A 11 -0.57 -20.83 6.47
C GLY A 11 0.03 -20.77 5.07
N ASP A 12 0.25 -19.59 4.50
CA ASP A 12 0.69 -19.47 3.11
C ASP A 12 2.21 -19.42 2.93
N ASP A 13 2.62 -19.80 1.71
CA ASP A 13 3.97 -20.11 1.25
C ASP A 13 5.03 -19.16 1.88
N PRO A 14 6.12 -19.69 2.49
CA PRO A 14 7.15 -18.85 3.13
C PRO A 14 7.80 -17.85 2.18
N ASP A 15 7.63 -18.08 0.87
CA ASP A 15 8.18 -17.31 -0.22
C ASP A 15 7.22 -16.22 -0.76
N GLU A 16 5.95 -16.19 -0.34
CA GLU A 16 5.01 -15.10 -0.68
C GLU A 16 4.94 -14.09 0.47
N TYR A 17 5.42 -12.87 0.23
CA TYR A 17 5.27 -11.77 1.17
C TYR A 17 4.87 -10.48 0.48
N TRP A 18 4.10 -9.67 1.20
CA TRP A 18 3.62 -8.40 0.68
C TRP A 18 4.36 -7.25 1.37
N PHE A 19 4.67 -6.21 0.61
CA PHE A 19 5.16 -4.95 1.16
C PHE A 19 4.02 -3.95 1.22
N GLU A 20 3.74 -3.48 2.43
CA GLU A 20 2.80 -2.39 2.67
C GLU A 20 3.37 -1.08 2.15
N CYS A 21 2.60 -0.38 1.31
CA CYS A 21 2.99 0.91 0.79
C CYS A 21 2.95 1.97 1.91
N ASP A 22 4.11 2.51 2.29
CA ASP A 22 4.24 3.61 3.27
C ASP A 22 3.38 4.84 2.91
N GLY A 23 3.12 5.06 1.62
CA GLY A 23 2.38 6.21 1.12
C GLY A 23 0.85 6.13 1.30
N CYS A 24 0.30 4.95 1.53
CA CYS A 24 -1.14 4.76 1.77
C CYS A 24 -1.46 3.77 2.88
N GLU A 25 -0.45 3.33 3.64
CA GLU A 25 -0.57 2.42 4.78
C GLU A 25 -1.40 1.17 4.42
N GLY A 26 -1.15 0.61 3.23
CA GLY A 26 -1.86 -0.58 2.75
C GLY A 26 -3.25 -0.33 2.14
N SER A 27 -3.82 0.87 2.28
CA SER A 27 -5.20 1.12 1.81
C SER A 27 -5.33 1.26 0.29
N GLY A 28 -4.22 1.50 -0.42
CA GLY A 28 -4.21 1.82 -1.84
C GLY A 28 -4.72 3.22 -2.17
N LYS A 29 -5.10 3.99 -1.15
CA LYS A 29 -5.71 5.32 -1.29
C LYS A 29 -5.02 6.36 -0.42
N VAL A 30 -5.08 7.61 -0.86
CA VAL A 30 -4.62 8.78 -0.10
C VAL A 30 -5.66 9.87 -0.16
N ASP A 31 -5.69 10.72 0.85
CA ASP A 31 -6.53 11.91 0.83
C ASP A 31 -5.94 12.95 -0.13
N ILE A 32 -6.66 13.23 -1.21
CA ILE A 32 -6.28 14.24 -2.21
C ILE A 32 -7.11 15.50 -1.96
N ARG A 33 -6.45 16.65 -1.96
CA ARG A 33 -7.11 17.95 -1.86
C ARG A 33 -7.94 18.22 -3.12
N VAL A 34 -9.24 18.47 -2.94
CA VAL A 34 -10.17 18.74 -4.05
C VAL A 34 -10.75 20.14 -4.04
N SER A 35 -10.41 20.93 -3.03
CA SER A 35 -10.88 22.31 -2.87
C SER A 35 -9.74 23.29 -2.62
N TRP A 36 -10.05 24.56 -2.81
CA TRP A 36 -9.23 25.67 -2.36
C TRP A 36 -9.12 25.71 -0.83
N ASP A 37 -10.07 25.12 -0.12
CA ASP A 37 -9.95 24.85 1.32
C ASP A 37 -9.04 23.64 1.55
N GLU A 38 -8.00 23.81 2.36
CA GLU A 38 -6.97 22.80 2.66
C GLU A 38 -7.48 21.61 3.47
N GLN A 39 -8.66 21.73 4.07
CA GLN A 39 -9.27 20.70 4.89
C GLN A 39 -10.24 19.82 4.10
N VAL A 40 -10.57 20.18 2.87
CA VAL A 40 -11.49 19.40 2.03
C VAL A 40 -10.69 18.47 1.13
N THR A 41 -10.61 17.22 1.57
CA THR A 41 -9.98 16.12 0.86
C THR A 41 -10.99 15.06 0.46
N GLU A 42 -10.66 14.31 -0.59
CA GLU A 42 -11.40 13.13 -1.04
C GLU A 42 -10.43 11.95 -1.22
N PRO A 43 -10.88 10.70 -1.00
CA PRO A 43 -10.04 9.53 -1.21
C PRO A 43 -9.73 9.37 -2.69
N GLY A 44 -8.46 9.52 -3.05
CA GLY A 44 -7.92 9.27 -4.37
C GLY A 44 -6.95 8.10 -4.39
N GLU A 45 -6.52 7.72 -5.59
CA GLU A 45 -5.56 6.62 -5.78
C GLU A 45 -4.19 6.99 -5.20
N CYS A 46 -3.59 6.08 -4.43
CA CYS A 46 -2.22 6.29 -3.97
C CYS A 46 -1.27 6.27 -5.19
N PRO A 47 -0.50 7.36 -5.44
CA PRO A 47 0.42 7.38 -6.57
C PRO A 47 1.57 6.38 -6.40
N ALA A 48 1.84 5.93 -5.17
CA ALA A 48 2.79 4.88 -4.91
C ALA A 48 2.19 3.52 -5.32
N TYR A 49 2.92 2.82 -6.18
CA TYR A 49 2.58 1.48 -6.65
C TYR A 49 1.20 1.36 -7.31
N GLY A 50 0.73 2.44 -7.96
CA GLY A 50 -0.48 2.43 -8.79
C GLY A 50 -1.77 2.13 -8.02
N GLY A 51 -1.87 2.60 -6.77
CA GLY A 51 -3.09 2.42 -5.97
C GLY A 51 -3.29 1.03 -5.38
N LEU A 52 -2.31 0.13 -5.50
CA LEU A 52 -2.44 -1.26 -5.06
C LEU A 52 -2.45 -1.40 -3.53
N GLY A 53 -1.85 -0.46 -2.80
CA GLY A 53 -1.74 -0.51 -1.34
C GLY A 53 -0.67 -1.47 -0.84
N PHE A 54 -0.54 -2.61 -1.50
CA PHE A 54 0.47 -3.62 -1.26
C PHE A 54 1.13 -4.04 -2.57
N ILE A 55 2.36 -4.51 -2.48
CA ILE A 55 3.09 -5.07 -3.61
C ILE A 55 3.53 -6.47 -3.20
N GLU A 56 3.32 -7.42 -4.10
CA GLU A 56 3.91 -8.74 -3.99
C GLU A 56 5.44 -8.62 -4.10
N GLY A 57 6.14 -9.09 -3.08
CA GLY A 57 7.58 -9.27 -3.09
C GLY A 57 7.89 -10.73 -3.37
N ASP A 58 8.70 -10.98 -4.40
CA ASP A 58 9.24 -12.32 -4.65
C ASP A 58 10.41 -12.56 -3.68
N ALA A 59 10.54 -13.79 -3.16
CA ALA A 59 11.63 -14.19 -2.24
C ALA A 59 13.06 -14.07 -2.81
N GLY A 60 13.19 -13.68 -4.08
CA GLY A 60 14.47 -13.41 -4.75
C GLY A 60 15.02 -11.98 -4.62
N ASP A 61 14.27 -11.02 -4.08
CA ASP A 61 14.65 -9.59 -4.05
C ASP A 61 15.29 -9.10 -2.73
N VAL A 62 15.75 -10.02 -1.86
CA VAL A 62 16.47 -9.70 -0.60
C VAL A 62 18.00 -9.62 -0.74
#